data_AF-A0A1H7SUY4-F1
#
_entry.id   AF-A0A1H7SUY4-F1
#
_cell.length_a   1.000
_cell.length_b   1.000
_cell.length_c   1.000
_cell.angle_alpha   90.00
_cell.angle_beta   90.00
_cell.angle_gamma   90.00
#
_symmetry.space_group_name_H-M   'P 1'
#
loop_
_entity.id
_entity.type
_entity.pdbx_description
1 polymer ?
#
loop_
_entity_poly.entity_id
_entity_poly.type
_entity_poly.pdbx_seq_one_letter_code
_entity_poly.pdbx_strand_id
1 'polypeptide(L)'
;MVKEQISVFDMFKIGIGPSSSHTLGPWRAAQQFTRRLMQSGLLEQTAAIQILLYGSLAKTGIGHGTDVAILLGLSGDDPETFAVDQVTPKVTQIKQRRLLLLGGEHEIPFSYTDDLLFLYAESLPYHPNAVTFQALLAHGKAISETYYSIGGGFVLKEGDDDYHKQEVDLPFPIQNAKELLVWCIRTGLKISEVVLENEQAWRPEEETKAGILRIFGTIRDCIYRGCHTTGTLPGGLHVERRAYKLNKRLIGGRNYTDYESWVAAIRAGGDSFQYTLDWVSCFALAVNEENASFGRVVTAPTNGAAGVIPAVLQYFIVFHDGFDDDQIIRFIGTASEIGSIFKKGATISAAMGGCQAEIGVSSAMAAGALTERLGGSQRQVLMAAEIAMEHHLGLTCDPIGGLVQIPCIERNTMGAIKAITAAQLALQSNPDKAKVSLDAVVKTMWETAQDMNAKYKETADGGLAVNIPLSLPEC
;
A
#
# COMPACT_ATOMS: atom_id res chain seq x y z
N MET A 1 9.90 10.05 -23.81
CA MET A 1 9.36 9.33 -22.64
C MET A 1 7.95 9.81 -22.44
N VAL A 2 6.99 8.89 -22.45
CA VAL A 2 5.59 9.19 -22.09
C VAL A 2 5.60 9.70 -20.65
N LYS A 3 4.98 10.86 -20.41
CA LYS A 3 4.90 11.46 -19.07
C LYS A 3 3.84 10.67 -18.29
N GLU A 4 4.25 9.93 -17.27
CA GLU A 4 3.29 9.16 -16.46
C GLU A 4 2.32 10.13 -15.77
N GLN A 5 1.02 9.83 -15.85
CA GLN A 5 -0.05 10.58 -15.21
C GLN A 5 -0.64 9.72 -14.08
N ILE A 6 -0.64 10.26 -12.87
CA ILE A 6 -1.02 9.54 -11.64
C ILE A 6 -2.10 10.35 -10.95
N SER A 7 -3.22 9.70 -10.66
CA SER A 7 -4.32 10.28 -9.89
C SER A 7 -4.15 10.02 -8.38
N VAL A 8 -4.85 10.76 -7.53
CA VAL A 8 -5.02 10.46 -6.11
C VAL A 8 -5.48 9.00 -5.86
N PHE A 9 -6.37 8.46 -6.70
CA PHE A 9 -6.86 7.07 -6.59
C PHE A 9 -5.87 6.02 -7.09
N ASP A 10 -4.78 6.45 -7.73
CA ASP A 10 -3.67 5.59 -8.07
C ASP A 10 -2.71 5.37 -6.91
N MET A 11 -2.58 6.38 -6.06
CA MET A 11 -1.75 6.33 -4.86
C MET A 11 -2.49 5.67 -3.69
N PHE A 12 -3.79 5.93 -3.58
CA PHE A 12 -4.65 5.41 -2.52
C PHE A 12 -5.72 4.48 -3.09
N LYS A 13 -5.52 3.18 -2.91
CA LYS A 13 -6.44 2.13 -3.35
C LYS A 13 -6.97 1.37 -2.16
N ILE A 14 -8.27 1.18 -2.11
CA ILE A 14 -8.89 0.26 -1.16
C ILE A 14 -8.54 -1.17 -1.62
N GLY A 15 -8.32 -2.06 -0.66
CA GLY A 15 -8.07 -3.46 -0.94
C GLY A 15 -7.98 -4.29 0.33
N ILE A 16 -7.44 -5.49 0.19
CA ILE A 16 -7.19 -6.42 1.29
C ILE A 16 -5.69 -6.59 1.47
N GLY A 17 -5.24 -6.62 2.73
CA GLY A 17 -3.87 -6.94 3.11
C GLY A 17 -3.49 -8.39 2.79
N PRO A 18 -2.22 -8.79 2.97
CA PRO A 18 -1.15 -8.01 3.59
C PRO A 18 -0.25 -7.22 2.62
N SER A 19 -0.30 -7.47 1.30
CA SER A 19 0.68 -6.91 0.36
C SER A 19 0.04 -6.34 -0.91
N SER A 20 0.49 -5.17 -1.37
CA SER A 20 0.00 -4.61 -2.63
C SER A 20 0.61 -5.30 -3.85
N SER A 21 1.88 -5.71 -3.75
CA SER A 21 2.64 -6.38 -4.82
C SER A 21 2.32 -7.87 -4.92
N HIS A 22 1.97 -8.51 -3.80
CA HIS A 22 1.78 -9.96 -3.72
C HIS A 22 0.32 -10.37 -3.45
N THR A 23 -0.52 -9.49 -2.92
CA THR A 23 -1.95 -9.76 -2.73
C THR A 23 -2.77 -9.01 -3.78
N LEU A 24 -2.80 -7.68 -3.72
CA LEU A 24 -3.68 -6.87 -4.59
C LEU A 24 -3.32 -6.97 -6.08
N GLY A 25 -2.04 -6.96 -6.40
CA GLY A 25 -1.55 -7.13 -7.77
C GLY A 25 -1.97 -8.47 -8.39
N PRO A 26 -1.58 -9.62 -7.83
CA PRO A 26 -1.97 -10.93 -8.34
C PRO A 26 -3.48 -11.16 -8.38
N TRP A 27 -4.24 -10.62 -7.42
CA TRP A 27 -5.70 -10.64 -7.45
C TRP A 27 -6.23 -9.92 -8.70
N ARG A 28 -5.75 -8.71 -8.98
CA ARG A 28 -6.12 -7.93 -10.17
C ARG A 28 -5.65 -8.60 -11.47
N ALA A 29 -4.48 -9.24 -11.47
CA ALA A 29 -3.99 -10.00 -12.61
C ALA A 29 -4.92 -11.17 -12.93
N ALA A 30 -5.33 -11.93 -11.91
CA ALA A 30 -6.31 -13.00 -12.05
C ALA A 30 -7.66 -12.49 -12.59
N GLN A 31 -8.16 -11.35 -12.10
CA GLN A 31 -9.38 -10.71 -12.62
C GLN A 31 -9.23 -10.20 -14.05
N GLN A 32 -8.05 -9.71 -14.46
CA GLN A 32 -7.80 -9.33 -15.86
C GLN A 32 -7.84 -10.56 -16.77
N PHE A 33 -7.20 -11.65 -16.34
CA PHE A 33 -7.19 -12.90 -17.07
C PHE A 33 -8.59 -13.51 -17.22
N THR A 34 -9.38 -13.60 -16.15
CA THR A 34 -10.75 -14.14 -16.22
C THR A 34 -11.66 -13.29 -17.09
N ARG A 35 -11.60 -11.96 -16.96
CA ARG A 35 -12.37 -11.06 -17.84
C ARG A 35 -11.99 -11.23 -19.31
N ARG A 36 -10.71 -11.45 -19.62
CA ARG A 36 -10.25 -11.74 -20.99
C ARG A 36 -10.86 -13.03 -21.53
N LEU A 37 -10.87 -14.10 -20.73
CA LEU A 37 -11.52 -15.37 -21.11
C LEU A 37 -13.01 -15.19 -21.37
N MET A 38 -13.71 -14.43 -20.52
CA MET A 38 -15.13 -14.09 -20.68
C MET A 38 -15.38 -13.31 -21.98
N GLN A 39 -14.66 -12.21 -22.19
CA GLN A 39 -14.81 -11.35 -23.37
C GLN A 39 -14.50 -12.07 -24.68
N SER A 40 -13.65 -13.10 -24.63
CA SER A 40 -13.27 -13.90 -25.79
C SER A 40 -14.20 -15.12 -26.01
N GLY A 41 -15.19 -15.35 -25.14
CA GLY A 41 -16.06 -16.53 -25.20
C GLY A 41 -15.34 -17.86 -24.88
N LEU A 42 -14.25 -17.80 -24.13
CA LEU A 42 -13.36 -18.94 -23.83
C LEU A 42 -13.52 -19.45 -22.39
N LEU A 43 -14.27 -18.74 -21.54
CA LEU A 43 -14.48 -19.12 -20.14
C LEU A 43 -15.10 -20.53 -20.03
N GLU A 44 -16.26 -20.75 -20.65
CA GLU A 44 -16.98 -22.04 -20.62
C GLU A 44 -16.20 -23.18 -21.30
N GLN A 45 -15.28 -22.83 -22.22
CA GLN A 45 -14.42 -23.80 -22.91
C GLN A 45 -13.20 -24.18 -22.07
N THR A 46 -12.93 -23.49 -20.96
CA THR A 46 -11.78 -23.77 -20.11
C THR A 46 -12.03 -25.04 -19.30
N ALA A 47 -11.18 -26.04 -19.49
CA ALA A 47 -11.27 -27.33 -18.81
C ALA A 47 -10.35 -27.41 -17.57
N ALA A 48 -9.23 -26.69 -17.59
CA ALA A 48 -8.29 -26.61 -16.48
C ALA A 48 -7.52 -25.28 -16.51
N ILE A 49 -6.98 -24.89 -15.37
CA ILE A 49 -6.10 -23.72 -15.24
C ILE A 49 -4.81 -24.12 -14.52
N GLN A 50 -3.68 -23.64 -15.00
CA GLN A 50 -2.39 -23.73 -14.30
C GLN A 50 -1.85 -22.31 -14.06
N ILE A 51 -1.28 -22.10 -12.88
CA ILE A 51 -0.76 -20.83 -12.42
C ILE A 51 0.71 -21.02 -12.05
N LEU A 52 1.58 -20.20 -12.64
CA LEU A 52 3.02 -20.24 -12.45
C LEU A 52 3.45 -18.94 -11.78
N LEU A 53 4.01 -19.01 -10.57
CA LEU A 53 4.53 -17.87 -9.82
C LEU A 53 6.05 -17.86 -9.92
N TYR A 54 6.63 -16.69 -10.20
CA TYR A 54 8.06 -16.51 -10.43
C TYR A 54 8.70 -15.55 -9.42
N GLY A 55 10.01 -15.65 -9.26
CA GLY A 55 10.85 -14.68 -8.58
C GLY A 55 10.43 -14.38 -7.14
N SER A 56 10.36 -13.10 -6.79
CA SER A 56 9.97 -12.64 -5.45
C SER A 56 8.53 -13.06 -5.12
N LEU A 57 7.64 -13.08 -6.12
CA LEU A 57 6.25 -13.50 -5.98
C LEU A 57 6.14 -14.97 -5.55
N ALA A 58 7.02 -15.84 -6.06
CA ALA A 58 7.10 -17.23 -5.61
C ALA A 58 7.69 -17.33 -4.20
N LYS A 59 8.81 -16.65 -3.95
CA LYS A 59 9.59 -16.78 -2.70
C LYS A 59 8.83 -16.35 -1.46
N THR A 60 8.13 -15.22 -1.53
CA THR A 60 7.40 -14.66 -0.37
C THR A 60 5.88 -14.84 -0.47
N GLY A 61 5.39 -15.45 -1.57
CA GLY A 61 3.97 -15.47 -1.91
C GLY A 61 3.07 -16.12 -0.86
N ILE A 62 3.51 -17.17 -0.16
CA ILE A 62 2.72 -17.78 0.91
C ILE A 62 2.57 -16.81 2.10
N GLY A 63 3.66 -16.17 2.53
CA GLY A 63 3.62 -15.19 3.63
C GLY A 63 2.81 -13.94 3.27
N HIS A 64 2.78 -13.57 2.00
CA HIS A 64 2.00 -12.45 1.50
C HIS A 64 0.58 -12.83 1.03
N GLY A 65 0.19 -14.10 1.09
CA GLY A 65 -1.13 -14.57 0.64
C GLY A 65 -1.39 -14.42 -0.86
N THR A 66 -0.36 -14.56 -1.70
CA THR A 66 -0.48 -14.59 -3.16
C THR A 66 -1.38 -15.73 -3.62
N ASP A 67 -1.27 -16.90 -2.99
CA ASP A 67 -2.11 -18.06 -3.28
C ASP A 67 -3.59 -17.72 -3.03
N VAL A 68 -3.88 -17.14 -1.87
CA VAL A 68 -5.23 -16.68 -1.48
C VAL A 68 -5.76 -15.67 -2.50
N ALA A 69 -4.96 -14.65 -2.83
CA ALA A 69 -5.34 -13.58 -3.75
C ALA A 69 -5.68 -14.10 -5.15
N ILE A 70 -4.87 -15.02 -5.67
CA ILE A 70 -5.10 -15.61 -7.00
C ILE A 70 -6.38 -16.44 -7.02
N LEU A 71 -6.62 -17.26 -6.01
CA LEU A 71 -7.82 -18.10 -5.95
C LEU A 71 -9.10 -17.26 -5.88
N LEU A 72 -9.10 -16.18 -5.10
CA LEU A 72 -10.23 -15.25 -5.00
C LEU A 72 -10.40 -14.43 -6.29
N GLY A 73 -9.31 -13.94 -6.87
CA GLY A 73 -9.35 -13.20 -8.13
C GLY A 73 -9.82 -14.03 -9.32
N LEU A 74 -9.37 -15.29 -9.42
CA LEU A 74 -9.86 -16.24 -10.42
C LEU A 74 -11.33 -16.60 -10.18
N SER A 75 -11.79 -16.53 -8.92
CA SER A 75 -13.20 -16.76 -8.57
C SER A 75 -14.12 -15.58 -8.87
N GLY A 76 -13.59 -14.48 -9.42
CA GLY A 76 -14.35 -13.26 -9.75
C GLY A 76 -14.62 -12.34 -8.55
N ASP A 77 -14.04 -12.60 -7.38
CA ASP A 77 -14.21 -11.74 -6.21
C ASP A 77 -13.48 -10.40 -6.38
N ASP A 78 -14.01 -9.32 -5.81
CA ASP A 78 -13.42 -7.98 -5.85
C ASP A 78 -12.71 -7.63 -4.53
N PRO A 79 -11.39 -7.33 -4.55
CA PRO A 79 -10.63 -7.04 -3.33
C PRO A 79 -11.10 -5.78 -2.58
N GLU A 80 -11.85 -4.87 -3.21
CA GLU A 80 -12.39 -3.67 -2.56
C GLU A 80 -13.66 -3.95 -1.75
N THR A 81 -14.46 -4.92 -2.19
CA THR A 81 -15.80 -5.18 -1.64
C THR A 81 -15.94 -6.53 -0.96
N PHE A 82 -15.08 -7.50 -1.26
CA PHE A 82 -15.14 -8.85 -0.72
C PHE A 82 -15.09 -8.85 0.82
N ALA A 83 -15.94 -9.71 1.41
CA ALA A 83 -16.07 -9.82 2.85
C ALA A 83 -14.79 -10.45 3.46
N VAL A 84 -14.10 -9.70 4.32
CA VAL A 84 -12.76 -10.08 4.84
C VAL A 84 -12.80 -11.37 5.67
N ASP A 85 -13.92 -11.64 6.34
CA ASP A 85 -14.17 -12.86 7.10
C ASP A 85 -14.37 -14.10 6.22
N GLN A 86 -14.67 -13.91 4.92
CA GLN A 86 -14.87 -15.00 3.96
C GLN A 86 -13.59 -15.40 3.21
N VAL A 87 -12.47 -14.68 3.42
CA VAL A 87 -11.18 -14.96 2.76
C VAL A 87 -10.70 -16.38 3.08
N THR A 88 -10.56 -16.72 4.36
CA THR A 88 -10.09 -18.05 4.77
C THR A 88 -11.11 -19.16 4.48
N PRO A 89 -12.42 -19.00 4.77
CA PRO A 89 -13.42 -20.01 4.43
C PRO A 89 -13.45 -20.39 2.95
N LYS A 90 -13.48 -19.40 2.04
CA LYS A 90 -13.58 -19.67 0.59
C LYS A 90 -12.35 -20.40 0.05
N VAL A 91 -11.15 -19.96 0.43
CA VAL A 91 -9.90 -20.64 0.03
C VAL A 91 -9.83 -22.07 0.58
N THR A 92 -10.27 -22.28 1.82
CA THR A 92 -10.33 -23.61 2.42
C THR A 92 -11.28 -24.52 1.64
N GLN A 93 -12.44 -24.01 1.24
CA GLN A 93 -13.41 -24.75 0.45
C GLN A 93 -12.86 -25.15 -0.92
N ILE A 94 -12.19 -24.24 -1.62
CA ILE A 94 -11.52 -24.53 -2.91
C ILE A 94 -10.52 -25.67 -2.74
N LYS A 95 -9.64 -25.57 -1.72
CA LYS A 95 -8.61 -26.58 -1.42
C LYS A 95 -9.22 -27.96 -1.10
N GLN A 96 -10.31 -28.00 -0.32
CA GLN A 96 -10.97 -29.24 0.09
C GLN A 96 -11.77 -29.91 -1.04
N ARG A 97 -12.55 -29.12 -1.79
CA ARG A 97 -13.41 -29.63 -2.87
C ARG A 97 -12.64 -29.97 -4.14
N ARG A 98 -11.44 -29.41 -4.31
CA ARG A 98 -10.65 -29.48 -5.55
C ARG A 98 -11.41 -28.95 -6.77
N LEU A 99 -12.16 -27.88 -6.55
CA LEU A 99 -13.00 -27.21 -7.54
C LEU A 99 -12.80 -25.70 -7.41
N LEU A 100 -12.66 -25.03 -8.56
CA LEU A 100 -12.55 -23.58 -8.67
C LEU A 100 -13.70 -23.05 -9.54
N LEU A 101 -14.44 -22.06 -9.04
CA LEU A 101 -15.51 -21.41 -9.80
C LEU A 101 -14.93 -20.24 -10.60
N LEU A 102 -14.41 -20.52 -11.78
CA LEU A 102 -13.71 -19.56 -12.62
C LEU A 102 -14.65 -18.43 -13.08
N GLY A 103 -14.23 -17.19 -12.87
CA GLY A 103 -15.03 -15.99 -13.18
C GLY A 103 -16.32 -15.87 -12.37
N GLY A 104 -16.54 -16.72 -11.37
CA GLY A 104 -17.82 -16.80 -10.66
C GLY A 104 -18.92 -17.56 -11.42
N GLU A 105 -18.62 -18.14 -12.59
CA GLU A 105 -19.62 -18.71 -13.50
C GLU A 105 -19.35 -20.17 -13.87
N HIS A 106 -18.09 -20.56 -14.06
CA HIS A 106 -17.73 -21.86 -14.63
C HIS A 106 -16.89 -22.72 -13.68
N GLU A 107 -17.44 -23.82 -13.16
CA GLU A 107 -16.75 -24.70 -12.22
C GLU A 107 -15.79 -25.64 -12.96
N ILE A 108 -14.51 -25.61 -12.58
CA ILE A 108 -13.45 -26.47 -13.13
C ILE A 108 -12.77 -27.28 -12.02
N PRO A 109 -12.26 -28.49 -12.33
CA PRO A 109 -11.33 -29.20 -11.45
C PRO A 109 -10.10 -28.33 -11.16
N PHE A 110 -9.67 -28.30 -9.90
CA PHE A 110 -8.48 -27.54 -9.49
C PHE A 110 -7.78 -28.23 -8.31
N SER A 111 -6.52 -28.61 -8.51
CA SER A 111 -5.63 -29.14 -7.49
C SER A 111 -4.68 -28.04 -7.00
N TYR A 112 -4.83 -27.62 -5.75
CA TYR A 112 -3.97 -26.59 -5.17
C TYR A 112 -2.47 -26.90 -5.26
N THR A 113 -2.09 -28.18 -5.19
CA THR A 113 -0.67 -28.58 -5.24
C THR A 113 -0.12 -28.70 -6.66
N ASP A 114 -0.96 -29.04 -7.62
CA ASP A 114 -0.51 -29.41 -8.98
C ASP A 114 -0.74 -28.26 -9.98
N ASP A 115 -1.73 -27.41 -9.72
CA ASP A 115 -2.15 -26.33 -10.61
C ASP A 115 -1.66 -24.95 -10.16
N LEU A 116 -1.18 -24.79 -8.92
CA LEU A 116 -0.57 -23.55 -8.41
C LEU A 116 0.90 -23.80 -8.07
N LEU A 117 1.79 -23.46 -9.00
CA LEU A 117 3.21 -23.78 -8.92
C LEU A 117 4.05 -22.57 -8.51
N PHE A 118 4.87 -22.75 -7.47
CA PHE A 118 5.83 -21.77 -6.99
C PHE A 118 7.22 -22.07 -7.56
N LEU A 119 7.64 -21.31 -8.58
CA LEU A 119 8.91 -21.50 -9.28
C LEU A 119 10.02 -20.68 -8.59
N TYR A 120 10.44 -21.14 -7.42
CA TYR A 120 11.39 -20.42 -6.53
C TYR A 120 12.74 -20.07 -7.17
N ALA A 121 13.20 -20.87 -8.13
CA ALA A 121 14.48 -20.70 -8.81
C ALA A 121 14.38 -19.92 -10.12
N GLU A 122 13.17 -19.63 -10.60
CA GLU A 122 12.93 -19.00 -11.89
C GLU A 122 12.48 -17.54 -11.69
N SER A 123 12.95 -16.66 -12.57
CA SER A 123 12.55 -15.25 -12.58
C SER A 123 12.43 -14.78 -14.02
N LEU A 124 11.46 -13.91 -14.29
CA LEU A 124 11.30 -13.31 -15.62
C LEU A 124 12.09 -12.01 -15.76
N PRO A 125 12.57 -11.64 -16.97
CA PRO A 125 13.51 -10.54 -17.14
C PRO A 125 12.95 -9.14 -16.83
N TYR A 126 11.63 -8.93 -17.00
CA TYR A 126 11.03 -7.59 -16.89
C TYR A 126 10.89 -7.12 -15.43
N HIS A 127 10.29 -7.95 -14.56
CA HIS A 127 10.07 -7.61 -13.15
C HIS A 127 10.05 -8.89 -12.28
N PRO A 128 10.61 -8.85 -11.05
CA PRO A 128 10.73 -10.03 -10.19
C PRO A 128 9.40 -10.58 -9.67
N ASN A 129 8.33 -9.77 -9.70
CA ASN A 129 6.98 -10.20 -9.32
C ASN A 129 6.18 -10.52 -10.57
N ALA A 130 6.15 -11.79 -10.97
CA ALA A 130 5.46 -12.23 -12.17
C ALA A 130 4.60 -13.47 -11.92
N VAL A 131 3.46 -13.53 -12.60
CA VAL A 131 2.54 -14.66 -12.64
C VAL A 131 2.15 -14.96 -14.08
N THR A 132 2.18 -16.23 -14.47
CA THR A 132 1.64 -16.69 -15.75
C THR A 132 0.41 -17.55 -15.47
N PHE A 133 -0.71 -17.20 -16.12
CA PHE A 133 -1.93 -17.99 -16.12
C PHE A 133 -2.04 -18.76 -17.42
N GLN A 134 -2.33 -20.05 -17.31
CA GLN A 134 -2.49 -20.96 -18.44
C GLN A 134 -3.88 -21.61 -18.39
N ALA A 135 -4.76 -21.26 -19.32
CA ALA A 135 -6.06 -21.90 -19.48
C ALA A 135 -5.96 -22.99 -20.55
N LEU A 136 -6.19 -24.25 -20.17
CA LEU A 136 -6.32 -25.36 -21.09
C LEU A 136 -7.79 -25.49 -21.52
N LEU A 137 -8.05 -25.36 -22.81
CA LEU A 137 -9.40 -25.44 -23.35
C LEU A 137 -9.76 -26.90 -23.69
N ALA A 138 -11.05 -27.23 -23.68
CA ALA A 138 -11.57 -28.59 -23.91
C ALA A 138 -11.12 -29.21 -25.25
N HIS A 139 -10.84 -28.40 -26.26
CA HIS A 139 -10.32 -28.84 -27.57
C HIS A 139 -8.78 -29.01 -27.63
N GLY A 140 -8.08 -28.92 -26.49
CA GLY A 140 -6.64 -29.20 -26.36
C GLY A 140 -5.68 -28.03 -26.59
N LYS A 141 -6.13 -26.89 -27.14
CA LYS A 141 -5.33 -25.65 -27.20
C LYS A 141 -5.27 -24.96 -25.83
N ALA A 142 -4.12 -24.36 -25.54
CA ALA A 142 -3.89 -23.57 -24.32
C ALA A 142 -3.76 -22.08 -24.64
N ILE A 143 -4.15 -21.25 -23.69
CA ILE A 143 -3.94 -19.79 -23.69
C ILE A 143 -3.04 -19.48 -22.50
N SER A 144 -1.95 -18.76 -22.74
CA SER A 144 -0.99 -18.37 -21.71
C SER A 144 -0.85 -16.85 -21.71
N GLU A 145 -1.03 -16.22 -20.56
CA GLU A 145 -0.81 -14.78 -20.39
C GLU A 145 0.03 -14.54 -19.12
N THR A 146 1.07 -13.72 -19.25
CA THR A 146 1.98 -13.34 -18.15
C THR A 146 1.65 -11.93 -17.68
N TYR A 147 1.66 -11.73 -16.38
CA TYR A 147 1.43 -10.45 -15.73
C TYR A 147 2.50 -10.14 -14.70
N TYR A 148 2.84 -8.87 -14.56
CA TYR A 148 3.83 -8.32 -13.66
C TYR A 148 3.18 -7.40 -12.63
N SER A 149 3.40 -7.65 -11.33
CA SER A 149 2.96 -6.71 -10.29
C SER A 149 4.07 -5.74 -9.92
N ILE A 150 3.96 -4.50 -10.42
CA ILE A 150 5.02 -3.49 -10.39
C ILE A 150 4.97 -2.56 -9.16
N GLY A 151 4.28 -2.95 -8.09
CA GLY A 151 4.12 -2.17 -6.84
C GLY A 151 2.80 -1.39 -6.76
N GLY A 152 2.39 -0.99 -5.56
CA GLY A 152 1.16 -0.20 -5.33
C GLY A 152 -0.15 -0.80 -5.87
N GLY A 153 -0.21 -2.13 -6.09
CA GLY A 153 -1.39 -2.79 -6.66
C GLY A 153 -1.59 -2.55 -8.16
N PHE A 154 -0.53 -2.13 -8.86
CA PHE A 154 -0.48 -2.02 -10.30
C PHE A 154 -0.07 -3.36 -10.95
N VAL A 155 -0.66 -3.64 -12.11
CA VAL A 155 -0.42 -4.87 -12.88
C VAL A 155 -0.20 -4.49 -14.34
N LEU A 156 0.84 -5.06 -14.93
CA LEU A 156 1.14 -4.97 -16.36
C LEU A 156 1.05 -6.35 -16.99
N LYS A 157 0.47 -6.44 -18.18
CA LYS A 157 0.51 -7.66 -18.97
C LYS A 157 1.75 -7.66 -19.86
N GLU A 158 2.39 -8.81 -20.00
CA GLU A 158 3.51 -8.98 -20.92
C GLU A 158 3.07 -8.77 -22.37
N GLY A 159 3.83 -7.95 -23.12
CA GLY A 159 3.53 -7.61 -24.51
C GLY A 159 2.49 -6.48 -24.68
N ASP A 160 1.89 -5.99 -23.59
CA ASP A 160 1.23 -4.68 -23.60
C ASP A 160 2.31 -3.63 -23.35
N ASP A 161 2.77 -2.96 -24.41
CA ASP A 161 3.70 -1.82 -24.31
C ASP A 161 3.05 -0.58 -23.67
N ASP A 162 1.73 -0.64 -23.45
CA ASP A 162 0.93 0.50 -23.07
C ASP A 162 0.30 0.35 -21.70
N TYR A 163 0.83 1.15 -20.78
CA TYR A 163 0.06 1.76 -19.72
C TYR A 163 -0.97 2.75 -20.32
N HIS A 164 -1.84 2.29 -21.21
CA HIS A 164 -2.94 3.11 -21.74
C HIS A 164 -4.02 3.26 -20.66
N LYS A 165 -3.69 3.96 -19.58
CA LYS A 165 -4.68 4.89 -19.06
C LYS A 165 -4.96 5.90 -20.16
N GLN A 166 -6.22 6.29 -20.27
CA GLN A 166 -6.60 7.39 -21.12
C GLN A 166 -5.73 8.59 -20.74
N GLU A 167 -4.83 9.00 -21.65
CA GLU A 167 -4.06 10.23 -21.46
C GLU A 167 -5.06 11.37 -21.43
N VAL A 168 -4.98 12.18 -20.38
CA VAL A 168 -5.80 13.38 -20.22
C VAL A 168 -4.91 14.61 -20.32
N ASP A 169 -5.48 15.74 -20.73
CA ASP A 169 -4.77 17.01 -20.70
C ASP A 169 -4.84 17.60 -19.29
N LEU A 170 -3.75 17.47 -18.54
CA LEU A 170 -3.67 18.00 -17.17
C LEU A 170 -3.44 19.52 -17.22
N PRO A 171 -4.25 20.34 -16.52
CA PRO A 171 -4.02 21.77 -16.40
C PRO A 171 -2.62 22.13 -15.85
N PHE A 172 -2.14 21.33 -14.89
CA PHE A 172 -0.86 21.52 -14.21
C PHE A 172 -0.04 20.22 -14.25
N PRO A 173 0.56 19.86 -15.40
CA PRO A 173 1.31 18.62 -15.50
C PRO A 173 2.57 18.69 -14.64
N ILE A 174 2.76 17.70 -13.77
CA ILE A 174 3.84 17.62 -12.79
C ILE A 174 4.60 16.31 -12.97
N GLN A 175 5.93 16.37 -13.11
CA GLN A 175 6.81 15.20 -13.13
C GLN A 175 7.77 15.16 -11.93
N ASN A 176 8.02 16.30 -11.30
CA ASN A 176 9.00 16.44 -10.22
C ASN A 176 8.64 17.61 -9.29
N ALA A 177 9.33 17.70 -8.16
CA ALA A 177 9.06 18.70 -7.13
C ALA A 177 9.27 20.14 -7.63
N LYS A 178 10.28 20.34 -8.49
CA LYS A 178 10.54 21.64 -9.13
C LYS A 178 9.37 22.10 -9.99
N GLU A 179 8.79 21.24 -10.82
CA GLU A 179 7.63 21.54 -11.65
C GLU A 179 6.39 21.86 -10.80
N LEU A 180 6.13 21.06 -9.76
CA LEU A 180 5.06 21.34 -8.79
C LEU A 180 5.19 22.74 -8.19
N LEU A 181 6.40 23.10 -7.74
CA LEU A 181 6.66 24.41 -7.16
C LEU A 181 6.46 25.55 -8.16
N VAL A 182 6.84 25.36 -9.43
CA VAL A 182 6.60 26.34 -10.49
C VAL A 182 5.11 26.61 -10.66
N TRP A 183 4.27 25.56 -10.67
CA TRP A 183 2.83 25.72 -10.74
C TRP A 183 2.26 26.45 -9.53
N CYS A 184 2.64 26.04 -8.32
CA CYS A 184 2.20 26.70 -7.08
C CYS A 184 2.57 28.18 -7.05
N ILE A 185 3.78 28.56 -7.50
CA ILE A 185 4.21 29.97 -7.56
C ILE A 185 3.40 30.76 -8.58
N ARG A 186 3.11 30.16 -9.75
CA ARG A 186 2.38 30.84 -10.83
C ARG A 186 0.91 31.07 -10.50
N THR A 187 0.27 30.11 -9.83
CA THR A 187 -1.16 30.16 -9.54
C THR A 187 -1.48 30.71 -8.16
N GLY A 188 -0.53 30.65 -7.23
CA GLY A 188 -0.77 30.96 -5.81
C GLY A 188 -1.49 29.83 -5.05
N LEU A 189 -1.81 28.72 -5.72
CA LEU A 189 -2.51 27.59 -5.12
C LEU A 189 -1.62 26.78 -4.19
N LYS A 190 -2.26 26.13 -3.21
CA LYS A 190 -1.66 25.06 -2.40
C LYS A 190 -1.45 23.80 -3.24
N ILE A 191 -0.65 22.86 -2.75
CA ILE A 191 -0.39 21.61 -3.48
C ILE A 191 -1.68 20.82 -3.63
N SER A 192 -2.47 20.70 -2.55
CA SER A 192 -3.79 20.04 -2.60
C SER A 192 -4.75 20.67 -3.60
N GLU A 193 -4.72 21.99 -3.77
CA GLU A 193 -5.57 22.70 -4.73
C GLU A 193 -5.11 22.44 -6.17
N VAL A 194 -3.80 22.44 -6.44
CA VAL A 194 -3.24 22.03 -7.75
C VAL A 194 -3.65 20.60 -8.09
N VAL A 195 -3.65 19.70 -7.11
CA VAL A 195 -4.10 18.31 -7.29
C VAL A 195 -5.59 18.26 -7.65
N LEU A 196 -6.46 18.96 -6.93
CA LEU A 196 -7.89 18.98 -7.24
C LEU A 196 -8.19 19.53 -8.63
N GLU A 197 -7.46 20.55 -9.08
CA GLU A 197 -7.56 21.08 -10.45
C GLU A 197 -7.11 20.05 -11.50
N ASN A 198 -6.04 19.32 -11.24
CA ASN A 198 -5.59 18.24 -12.12
C ASN A 198 -6.59 17.07 -12.18
N GLU A 199 -7.20 16.74 -11.05
CA GLU A 199 -8.16 15.63 -10.96
C GLU A 199 -9.41 15.84 -11.82
N GLN A 200 -9.78 17.11 -12.09
CA GLN A 200 -10.88 17.48 -12.99
C GLN A 200 -10.70 16.97 -14.43
N ALA A 201 -9.47 16.68 -14.85
CA ALA A 201 -9.18 16.13 -16.17
C ALA A 201 -9.68 14.67 -16.33
N TRP A 202 -9.78 13.91 -15.24
CA TRP A 202 -10.31 12.54 -15.25
C TRP A 202 -11.78 12.45 -14.88
N ARG A 203 -12.24 13.29 -13.95
CA ARG A 203 -13.61 13.23 -13.42
C ARG A 203 -14.02 14.54 -12.74
N PRO A 204 -15.32 14.82 -12.58
CA PRO A 204 -15.79 16.00 -11.86
C PRO A 204 -15.24 16.13 -10.44
N GLU A 205 -15.07 17.36 -9.95
CA GLU A 205 -14.52 17.64 -8.62
C GLU A 205 -15.28 16.92 -7.49
N GLU A 206 -16.61 16.88 -7.55
CA GLU A 206 -17.44 16.19 -6.55
C GLU A 206 -17.18 14.69 -6.48
N GLU A 207 -16.89 14.03 -7.62
CA GLU A 207 -16.52 12.61 -7.65
C GLU A 207 -15.16 12.38 -7.00
N THR A 208 -14.21 13.30 -7.25
CA THR A 208 -12.90 13.30 -6.59
C THR A 208 -13.03 13.41 -5.08
N LYS A 209 -13.78 14.40 -4.60
CA LYS A 209 -14.01 14.61 -3.16
C LYS A 209 -14.68 13.40 -2.52
N ALA A 210 -15.76 12.89 -3.13
CA ALA A 210 -16.48 11.72 -2.63
C ALA A 210 -15.58 10.47 -2.57
N GLY A 211 -14.74 10.23 -3.58
CA GLY A 211 -13.81 9.10 -3.57
C GLY A 211 -12.70 9.25 -2.53
N ILE A 212 -12.19 10.46 -2.30
CA ILE A 212 -11.24 10.73 -1.21
C ILE A 212 -11.89 10.49 0.16
N LEU A 213 -13.14 10.91 0.36
CA LEU A 213 -13.86 10.64 1.60
C LEU A 213 -14.18 9.15 1.78
N ARG A 214 -14.40 8.39 0.69
CA ARG A 214 -14.51 6.92 0.74
C ARG A 214 -13.20 6.27 1.21
N ILE A 215 -12.06 6.76 0.71
CA ILE A 215 -10.74 6.34 1.17
C ILE A 215 -10.58 6.63 2.66
N PHE A 216 -10.91 7.85 3.10
CA PHE A 216 -10.86 8.21 4.52
C PHE A 216 -11.77 7.34 5.38
N GLY A 217 -13.01 7.08 4.96
CA GLY A 217 -13.92 6.18 5.66
C GLY A 217 -13.31 4.79 5.87
N THR A 218 -12.62 4.25 4.85
CA THR A 218 -11.92 2.97 4.95
C THR A 218 -10.73 3.04 5.92
N ILE A 219 -9.96 4.12 5.90
CA ILE A 219 -8.85 4.38 6.84
C ILE A 219 -9.37 4.42 8.28
N ARG A 220 -10.41 5.21 8.51
CA ARG A 220 -11.09 5.38 9.79
C ARG A 220 -11.54 4.04 10.35
N ASP A 221 -12.26 3.27 9.54
CA ASP A 221 -12.81 1.97 9.95
C ASP A 221 -11.70 0.96 10.23
N CYS A 222 -10.62 0.99 9.45
CA CYS A 222 -9.43 0.14 9.66
C CYS A 222 -8.71 0.46 10.98
N ILE A 223 -8.41 1.74 11.26
CA ILE A 223 -7.81 2.15 12.54
C ILE A 223 -8.71 1.74 13.70
N TYR A 224 -10.00 2.08 13.62
CA TYR A 224 -10.95 1.79 14.69
C TYR A 224 -11.02 0.29 14.93
N ARG A 225 -11.23 -0.52 13.90
CA ARG A 225 -11.25 -1.99 14.01
C ARG A 225 -9.95 -2.53 14.62
N GLY A 226 -8.78 -2.12 14.14
CA GLY A 226 -7.50 -2.58 14.67
C GLY A 226 -7.29 -2.27 16.15
N CYS A 227 -7.76 -1.10 16.62
CA CYS A 227 -7.75 -0.73 18.05
C CYS A 227 -8.73 -1.55 18.92
N HIS A 228 -9.60 -2.35 18.30
CA HIS A 228 -10.65 -3.15 18.98
C HIS A 228 -10.53 -4.65 18.73
N THR A 229 -9.64 -5.09 17.84
CA THR A 229 -9.43 -6.52 17.52
C THR A 229 -8.33 -7.12 18.39
N THR A 230 -8.67 -8.18 19.15
CA THR A 230 -7.69 -9.01 19.89
C THR A 230 -7.17 -10.17 19.06
N GLY A 231 -6.09 -10.80 19.50
CA GLY A 231 -5.65 -12.10 18.98
C GLY A 231 -4.19 -12.10 18.52
N THR A 232 -3.84 -13.11 17.74
CA THR A 232 -2.49 -13.34 17.22
C THR A 232 -2.52 -13.26 15.69
N LEU A 233 -1.48 -12.68 15.10
CA LEU A 233 -1.35 -12.57 13.64
C LEU A 233 -1.12 -13.96 13.01
N PRO A 234 -1.65 -14.18 11.79
CA PRO A 234 -1.46 -15.44 11.06
C PRO A 234 -0.01 -15.61 10.58
N GLY A 235 0.34 -16.73 9.95
CA GLY A 235 1.66 -16.92 9.31
C GLY A 235 2.75 -17.55 10.19
N GLY A 236 2.43 -17.97 11.42
CA GLY A 236 3.30 -18.85 12.22
C GLY A 236 4.37 -18.17 13.07
N LEU A 237 4.49 -16.84 13.03
CA LEU A 237 5.39 -16.09 13.93
C LEU A 237 4.79 -15.86 15.33
N HIS A 238 3.52 -16.20 15.53
CA HIS A 238 2.80 -16.01 16.80
C HIS A 238 2.86 -14.59 17.37
N VAL A 239 2.94 -13.58 16.49
CA VAL A 239 2.99 -12.16 16.89
C VAL A 239 1.63 -11.74 17.46
N GLU A 240 1.61 -11.28 18.70
CA GLU A 240 0.40 -10.78 19.35
C GLU A 240 -0.01 -9.40 18.79
N ARG A 241 -1.32 -9.18 18.62
CA ARG A 241 -1.89 -7.85 18.36
C ARG A 241 -1.75 -6.95 19.59
N ARG A 242 -1.06 -5.83 19.43
CA ARG A 242 -0.72 -4.88 20.50
C ARG A 242 -1.65 -3.68 20.54
N ALA A 243 -2.25 -3.30 19.41
CA ALA A 243 -3.08 -2.10 19.32
C ALA A 243 -4.26 -2.12 20.30
N TYR A 244 -4.95 -3.25 20.43
CA TYR A 244 -6.07 -3.40 21.38
C TYR A 244 -5.66 -3.09 22.83
N LYS A 245 -4.57 -3.70 23.31
CA LYS A 245 -4.10 -3.52 24.69
C LYS A 245 -3.67 -2.06 24.93
N LEU A 246 -3.01 -1.46 23.95
CA LEU A 246 -2.56 -0.08 24.01
C LEU A 246 -3.74 0.90 24.04
N ASN A 247 -4.72 0.75 23.13
CA ASN A 247 -5.96 1.52 23.10
C ASN A 247 -6.68 1.45 24.46
N LYS A 248 -6.91 0.24 24.98
CA LYS A 248 -7.58 0.04 26.28
C LYS A 248 -6.85 0.74 27.43
N ARG A 249 -5.52 0.70 27.44
CA ARG A 249 -4.68 1.38 28.45
C ARG A 249 -4.80 2.90 28.34
N LEU A 250 -4.67 3.45 27.13
CA LEU A 250 -4.65 4.90 26.90
C LEU A 250 -6.02 5.56 27.07
N ILE A 251 -7.11 4.84 26.76
CA ILE A 251 -8.47 5.30 27.03
C ILE A 251 -8.72 5.46 28.53
N GLY A 252 -8.11 4.64 29.38
CA GLY A 252 -8.14 4.84 30.84
C GLY A 252 -9.55 4.80 31.45
N GLY A 253 -10.49 4.04 30.86
CA GLY A 253 -11.87 3.90 31.35
C GLY A 253 -12.86 4.95 30.86
N ARG A 254 -12.46 5.87 29.97
CA ARG A 254 -13.40 6.76 29.27
C ARG A 254 -14.33 5.94 28.35
N ASN A 255 -15.63 6.20 28.42
CA ASN A 255 -16.62 5.49 27.62
C ASN A 255 -16.74 6.10 26.21
N TYR A 256 -16.90 5.24 25.21
CA TYR A 256 -17.22 5.59 23.84
C TYR A 256 -17.98 4.42 23.19
N THR A 257 -18.74 4.69 22.14
CA THR A 257 -19.58 3.70 21.45
C THR A 257 -19.30 3.59 19.95
N ASP A 258 -18.64 4.60 19.41
CA ASP A 258 -18.36 4.77 17.98
C ASP A 258 -17.03 5.51 17.80
N TYR A 259 -16.64 5.71 16.55
CA TYR A 259 -15.39 6.38 16.21
C TYR A 259 -15.34 7.83 16.70
N GLU A 260 -16.44 8.59 16.62
CA GLU A 260 -16.43 10.02 16.98
C GLU A 260 -16.29 10.21 18.50
N SER A 261 -17.07 9.45 19.27
CA SER A 261 -16.94 9.41 20.73
C SER A 261 -15.59 8.84 21.18
N TRP A 262 -14.98 7.94 20.39
CA TRP A 262 -13.60 7.46 20.63
C TRP A 262 -12.59 8.58 20.43
N VAL A 263 -12.68 9.36 19.35
CA VAL A 263 -11.83 10.55 19.13
C VAL A 263 -11.99 11.56 20.27
N ALA A 264 -13.21 11.83 20.70
CA ALA A 264 -13.48 12.72 21.84
C ALA A 264 -12.86 12.19 23.15
N ALA A 265 -12.96 10.88 23.40
CA ALA A 265 -12.34 10.24 24.57
C ALA A 265 -10.81 10.33 24.54
N ILE A 266 -10.18 10.21 23.36
CA ILE A 266 -8.73 10.40 23.21
C ILE A 266 -8.33 11.83 23.57
N ARG A 267 -9.03 12.83 23.01
CA ARG A 267 -8.78 14.26 23.27
C ARG A 267 -8.90 14.60 24.76
N ALA A 268 -9.87 14.01 25.44
CA ALA A 268 -10.06 14.18 26.88
C ALA A 268 -8.92 13.61 27.75
N GLY A 269 -8.01 12.82 27.17
CA GLY A 269 -6.83 12.31 27.89
C GLY A 269 -5.64 13.25 27.94
N GLY A 270 -5.67 14.38 27.22
CA GLY A 270 -4.63 15.40 27.21
C GLY A 270 -3.73 15.34 25.97
N ASP A 271 -2.64 16.11 26.01
CA ASP A 271 -1.77 16.43 24.86
C ASP A 271 -0.27 16.28 25.16
N SER A 272 0.09 15.68 26.30
CA SER A 272 1.50 15.47 26.66
C SER A 272 2.25 14.70 25.56
N PHE A 273 3.54 14.99 25.38
CA PHE A 273 4.36 14.35 24.36
C PHE A 273 4.30 12.82 24.39
N GLN A 274 4.42 12.21 25.58
CA GLN A 274 4.34 10.76 25.74
C GLN A 274 2.97 10.20 25.32
N TYR A 275 1.88 10.88 25.70
CA TYR A 275 0.53 10.45 25.38
C TYR A 275 0.27 10.50 23.87
N THR A 276 0.69 11.59 23.21
CA THR A 276 0.62 11.75 21.76
C THR A 276 1.44 10.68 21.03
N LEU A 277 2.67 10.42 21.49
CA LEU A 277 3.55 9.40 20.93
C LEU A 277 2.95 7.99 21.01
N ASP A 278 2.38 7.64 22.17
CA ASP A 278 1.72 6.37 22.40
C ASP A 278 0.51 6.19 21.48
N TRP A 279 -0.29 7.24 21.26
CA TRP A 279 -1.44 7.19 20.35
C TRP A 279 -1.06 7.04 18.90
N VAL A 280 -0.07 7.80 18.42
CA VAL A 280 0.43 7.66 17.03
C VAL A 280 0.91 6.23 16.79
N SER A 281 1.62 5.65 17.77
CA SER A 281 2.04 4.25 17.73
C SER A 281 0.84 3.31 17.69
N CYS A 282 -0.17 3.53 18.54
CA CYS A 282 -1.40 2.73 18.55
C CYS A 282 -2.11 2.74 17.18
N PHE A 283 -2.23 3.90 16.53
CA PHE A 283 -2.89 4.01 15.23
C PHE A 283 -2.13 3.26 14.14
N ALA A 284 -0.79 3.41 14.08
CA ALA A 284 0.03 2.71 13.11
C ALA A 284 0.00 1.17 13.32
N LEU A 285 0.11 0.74 14.58
CA LEU A 285 -0.02 -0.67 14.96
C LEU A 285 -1.38 -1.24 14.52
N ALA A 286 -2.48 -0.53 14.82
CA ALA A 286 -3.84 -0.98 14.50
C ALA A 286 -4.00 -1.29 13.00
N VAL A 287 -3.57 -0.37 12.14
CA VAL A 287 -3.70 -0.53 10.69
C VAL A 287 -2.82 -1.67 10.18
N ASN A 288 -1.57 -1.77 10.64
CA ASN A 288 -0.68 -2.84 10.17
C ASN A 288 -1.02 -4.23 10.72
N GLU A 289 -1.65 -4.31 11.90
CA GLU A 289 -2.18 -5.55 12.45
C GLU A 289 -3.41 -6.05 11.67
N GLU A 290 -4.30 -5.14 11.26
CA GLU A 290 -5.38 -5.46 10.31
C GLU A 290 -4.80 -5.88 8.95
N ASN A 291 -3.83 -5.14 8.41
CA ASN A 291 -3.16 -5.49 7.17
C ASN A 291 -2.59 -6.91 7.19
N ALA A 292 -1.80 -7.25 8.22
CA ALA A 292 -1.16 -8.54 8.39
C ALA A 292 -2.16 -9.72 8.53
N SER A 293 -3.45 -9.42 8.75
CA SER A 293 -4.51 -10.40 8.98
C SER A 293 -5.56 -10.43 7.87
N PHE A 294 -5.20 -10.05 6.64
CA PHE A 294 -6.14 -9.94 5.50
C PHE A 294 -7.31 -8.99 5.76
N GLY A 295 -7.11 -7.97 6.59
CA GLY A 295 -8.06 -6.89 6.80
C GLY A 295 -8.19 -5.97 5.59
N ARG A 296 -9.29 -5.21 5.56
CA ARG A 296 -9.54 -4.15 4.56
C ARG A 296 -8.63 -2.97 4.88
N VAL A 297 -7.78 -2.57 3.93
CA VAL A 297 -6.80 -1.49 4.11
C VAL A 297 -6.77 -0.57 2.88
N VAL A 298 -6.15 0.59 3.03
CA VAL A 298 -5.86 1.51 1.92
C VAL A 298 -4.36 1.52 1.68
N THR A 299 -3.94 1.38 0.42
CA THR A 299 -2.53 1.53 0.04
C THR A 299 -2.04 2.94 0.34
N ALA A 300 -0.86 3.09 0.95
CA ALA A 300 -0.30 4.41 1.21
C ALA A 300 1.24 4.40 1.23
N PRO A 301 1.96 4.29 0.09
CA PRO A 301 1.46 3.94 -1.23
C PRO A 301 1.34 2.42 -1.45
N THR A 302 1.72 1.62 -0.45
CA THR A 302 1.57 0.15 -0.45
C THR A 302 0.92 -0.31 0.86
N ASN A 303 0.48 -1.57 0.90
CA ASN A 303 -0.10 -2.22 2.07
C ASN A 303 0.92 -2.36 3.21
N GLY A 304 2.18 -2.65 2.87
CA GLY A 304 3.27 -2.74 3.84
C GLY A 304 3.53 -1.44 4.59
N ALA A 305 3.26 -0.30 3.95
CA ALA A 305 3.37 1.05 4.52
C ALA A 305 2.01 1.69 4.86
N ALA A 306 0.94 0.90 4.92
CA ALA A 306 -0.41 1.42 5.06
C ALA A 306 -0.69 2.12 6.39
N GLY A 307 0.11 1.95 7.44
CA GLY A 307 -0.16 2.54 8.75
C GLY A 307 0.35 3.97 8.93
N VAL A 308 1.34 4.42 8.15
CA VAL A 308 1.98 5.73 8.34
C VAL A 308 1.00 6.88 8.07
N ILE A 309 0.39 6.93 6.87
CA ILE A 309 -0.57 7.98 6.50
C ILE A 309 -1.78 8.01 7.45
N PRO A 310 -2.47 6.88 7.71
CA PRO A 310 -3.54 6.80 8.70
C PRO A 310 -3.15 7.31 10.07
N ALA A 311 -2.00 6.92 10.60
CA ALA A 311 -1.57 7.34 11.93
C ALA A 311 -1.32 8.86 12.01
N VAL A 312 -0.71 9.44 10.97
CA VAL A 312 -0.44 10.89 10.91
C VAL A 312 -1.73 11.69 10.67
N LEU A 313 -2.65 11.19 9.83
CA LEU A 313 -3.97 11.79 9.64
C LEU A 313 -4.80 11.73 10.92
N GLN A 314 -4.80 10.59 11.63
CA GLN A 314 -5.48 10.44 12.91
C GLN A 314 -4.86 11.36 13.98
N TYR A 315 -3.54 11.52 13.99
CA TYR A 315 -2.86 12.51 14.83
C TYR A 315 -3.34 13.93 14.55
N PHE A 316 -3.43 14.32 13.28
CA PHE A 316 -3.96 15.63 12.89
C PHE A 316 -5.42 15.81 13.33
N ILE A 317 -6.26 14.78 13.14
CA ILE A 317 -7.66 14.76 13.59
C ILE A 317 -7.75 14.93 15.11
N VAL A 318 -6.98 14.17 15.89
CA VAL A 318 -7.10 14.14 17.35
C VAL A 318 -6.49 15.39 17.97
N PHE A 319 -5.26 15.73 17.59
CA PHE A 319 -4.44 16.71 18.32
C PHE A 319 -4.35 18.09 17.66
N HIS A 320 -4.94 18.26 16.47
CA HIS A 320 -5.00 19.56 15.74
C HIS A 320 -6.41 19.90 15.26
N ASP A 321 -7.43 19.25 15.84
CA ASP A 321 -8.84 19.42 15.51
C ASP A 321 -9.18 19.29 14.01
N GLY A 322 -8.46 18.39 13.33
CA GLY A 322 -8.54 18.22 11.88
C GLY A 322 -9.72 17.39 11.36
N PHE A 323 -10.78 17.16 12.15
CA PHE A 323 -11.90 16.31 11.75
C PHE A 323 -12.94 17.08 10.93
N ASP A 324 -12.56 17.43 9.70
CA ASP A 324 -13.38 18.14 8.74
C ASP A 324 -13.05 17.66 7.32
N ASP A 325 -14.08 17.49 6.49
CA ASP A 325 -13.98 16.86 5.17
C ASP A 325 -13.00 17.62 4.25
N ASP A 326 -13.02 18.95 4.24
CA ASP A 326 -12.11 19.75 3.42
C ASP A 326 -10.66 19.62 3.90
N GLN A 327 -10.44 19.49 5.22
CA GLN A 327 -9.09 19.27 5.74
C GLN A 327 -8.56 17.89 5.34
N ILE A 328 -9.41 16.86 5.40
CA ILE A 328 -9.08 15.48 5.02
C ILE A 328 -8.77 15.39 3.52
N ILE A 329 -9.62 16.01 2.69
CA ILE A 329 -9.43 16.07 1.23
C ILE A 329 -8.08 16.69 0.89
N ARG A 330 -7.75 17.82 1.51
CA ARG A 330 -6.46 18.49 1.31
C ARG A 330 -5.28 17.67 1.81
N PHE A 331 -5.41 16.99 2.95
CA PHE A 331 -4.35 16.11 3.45
C PHE A 331 -4.05 14.99 2.44
N ILE A 332 -5.08 14.27 1.99
CA ILE A 332 -4.94 13.15 1.05
C ILE A 332 -4.44 13.64 -0.32
N GLY A 333 -4.95 14.76 -0.82
CA GLY A 333 -4.49 15.37 -2.07
C GLY A 333 -3.00 15.68 -2.03
N THR A 334 -2.52 16.39 -1.01
CA THR A 334 -1.09 16.71 -0.86
C THR A 334 -0.23 15.45 -0.68
N ALA A 335 -0.69 14.50 0.13
CA ALA A 335 0.01 13.22 0.27
C ALA A 335 0.15 12.48 -1.07
N SER A 336 -0.90 12.48 -1.91
CA SER A 336 -0.85 11.80 -3.21
C SER A 336 0.16 12.40 -4.17
N GLU A 337 0.28 13.73 -4.23
CA GLU A 337 1.23 14.37 -5.16
C GLU A 337 2.67 14.08 -4.76
N ILE A 338 2.98 14.14 -3.46
CA ILE A 338 4.31 13.76 -2.96
C ILE A 338 4.63 12.31 -3.33
N GLY A 339 3.69 11.38 -3.16
CA GLY A 339 3.86 9.99 -3.56
C GLY A 339 4.03 9.79 -5.07
N SER A 340 3.29 10.56 -5.87
CA SER A 340 3.38 10.61 -7.33
C SER A 340 4.78 11.01 -7.80
N ILE A 341 5.41 12.00 -7.16
CA ILE A 341 6.80 12.42 -7.46
C ILE A 341 7.78 11.25 -7.26
N PHE A 342 7.67 10.50 -6.15
CA PHE A 342 8.53 9.34 -5.91
C PHE A 342 8.27 8.20 -6.90
N LYS A 343 7.01 7.95 -7.26
CA LYS A 343 6.68 6.92 -8.26
C LYS A 343 7.26 7.25 -9.63
N LYS A 344 7.10 8.50 -10.11
CA LYS A 344 7.59 8.96 -11.41
C LYS A 344 9.12 9.05 -11.47
N GLY A 345 9.76 9.50 -10.39
CA GLY A 345 11.20 9.73 -10.36
C GLY A 345 12.03 8.51 -9.94
N ALA A 346 11.41 7.48 -9.37
CA ALA A 346 12.10 6.31 -8.83
C ALA A 346 11.19 5.06 -8.85
N THR A 347 10.72 4.61 -7.69
CA THR A 347 9.83 3.45 -7.56
C THR A 347 9.08 3.49 -6.23
N ILE A 348 7.94 2.83 -6.18
CA ILE A 348 7.21 2.51 -4.94
C ILE A 348 7.13 0.99 -4.68
N SER A 349 7.93 0.20 -5.41
CA SER A 349 7.99 -1.26 -5.28
C SER A 349 9.14 -1.65 -4.35
N ALA A 350 8.85 -2.37 -3.26
CA ALA A 350 9.89 -2.91 -2.38
C ALA A 350 10.81 -3.92 -3.07
N ALA A 351 10.26 -4.74 -3.98
CA ALA A 351 11.04 -5.66 -4.81
C ALA A 351 12.09 -4.95 -5.68
N MET A 352 11.89 -3.66 -5.99
CA MET A 352 12.84 -2.84 -6.74
C MET A 352 13.69 -1.95 -5.84
N GLY A 353 13.08 -1.29 -4.86
CA GLY A 353 13.68 -0.20 -4.10
C GLY A 353 13.95 -0.44 -2.63
N GLY A 354 13.60 -1.61 -2.09
CA GLY A 354 13.62 -1.86 -0.65
C GLY A 354 12.53 -1.08 0.08
N CYS A 355 12.59 -1.07 1.42
CA CYS A 355 11.52 -0.51 2.24
C CYS A 355 11.57 1.02 2.30
N GLN A 356 12.67 1.65 1.87
CA GLN A 356 12.71 3.09 1.58
C GLN A 356 11.64 3.50 0.56
N ALA A 357 11.36 2.65 -0.44
CA ALA A 357 10.37 2.90 -1.48
C ALA A 357 8.92 2.73 -1.01
N GLU A 358 8.71 2.20 0.20
CA GLU A 358 7.38 2.01 0.80
C GLU A 358 7.20 2.90 2.03
N ILE A 359 7.90 2.58 3.12
CA ILE A 359 7.79 3.29 4.40
C ILE A 359 8.39 4.68 4.29
N GLY A 360 9.52 4.82 3.59
CA GLY A 360 10.14 6.13 3.37
C GLY A 360 9.22 7.04 2.56
N VAL A 361 8.66 6.52 1.46
CA VAL A 361 7.72 7.28 0.62
C VAL A 361 6.47 7.64 1.41
N SER A 362 5.88 6.70 2.16
CA SER A 362 4.71 6.98 3.00
C SER A 362 4.98 8.04 4.08
N SER A 363 6.17 7.97 4.71
CA SER A 363 6.62 8.97 5.67
C SER A 363 6.77 10.35 5.03
N ALA A 364 7.31 10.43 3.81
CA ALA A 364 7.43 11.68 3.06
C ALA A 364 6.07 12.25 2.65
N MET A 365 5.16 11.39 2.17
CA MET A 365 3.77 11.75 1.86
C MET A 365 3.08 12.35 3.09
N ALA A 366 3.19 11.68 4.24
CA ALA A 366 2.56 12.09 5.49
C ALA A 366 3.15 13.40 6.04
N ALA A 367 4.48 13.55 5.96
CA ALA A 367 5.17 14.76 6.41
C ALA A 367 4.77 15.98 5.58
N GLY A 368 4.73 15.84 4.26
CA GLY A 368 4.30 16.90 3.36
C GLY A 368 2.85 17.32 3.59
N ALA A 369 1.95 16.33 3.66
CA ALA A 369 0.53 16.58 3.92
C ALA A 369 0.29 17.26 5.27
N LEU A 370 0.87 16.76 6.35
CA LEU A 370 0.77 17.37 7.67
C LEU A 370 1.32 18.80 7.67
N THR A 371 2.44 19.06 6.99
CA THR A 371 3.03 20.40 6.90
C THR A 371 2.09 21.40 6.25
N GLU A 372 1.45 21.04 5.13
CA GLU A 372 0.45 21.92 4.49
C GLU A 372 -0.73 22.17 5.43
N ARG A 373 -1.18 21.10 6.11
CA ARG A 373 -2.31 21.17 7.03
C ARG A 373 -2.08 22.05 8.26
N LEU A 374 -0.83 22.15 8.70
CA LEU A 374 -0.39 23.02 9.79
C LEU A 374 0.00 24.44 9.33
N GLY A 375 -0.28 24.78 8.06
CA GLY A 375 -0.07 26.13 7.53
C GLY A 375 1.31 26.39 6.93
N GLY A 376 2.11 25.34 6.68
CA GLY A 376 3.39 25.45 6.00
C GLY A 376 3.24 25.91 4.56
N SER A 377 4.22 26.67 4.08
CA SER A 377 4.33 27.04 2.66
C SER A 377 4.60 25.81 1.79
N GLN A 378 4.34 25.89 0.48
CA GLN A 378 4.60 24.81 -0.47
C GLN A 378 6.07 24.37 -0.44
N ARG A 379 6.99 25.29 -0.16
CA ARG A 379 8.42 24.97 -0.02
C ARG A 379 8.74 24.22 1.28
N GLN A 380 8.03 24.53 2.37
CA GLN A 380 8.14 23.76 3.61
C GLN A 380 7.51 22.37 3.46
N VAL A 381 6.44 22.23 2.69
CA VAL A 381 5.87 20.91 2.34
C VAL A 381 6.90 20.02 1.64
N LEU A 382 7.58 20.56 0.62
CA LEU A 382 8.64 19.83 -0.08
C LEU A 382 9.84 19.53 0.82
N MET A 383 10.20 20.44 1.72
CA MET A 383 11.25 20.21 2.73
C MET A 383 10.87 19.10 3.72
N ALA A 384 9.63 19.09 4.23
CA ALA A 384 9.19 18.05 5.15
C ALA A 384 9.22 16.66 4.51
N ALA A 385 8.78 16.55 3.25
CA ALA A 385 8.87 15.33 2.48
C ALA A 385 10.33 14.89 2.26
N GLU A 386 11.22 15.85 1.99
CA GLU A 386 12.65 15.64 1.81
C GLU A 386 13.31 15.09 3.08
N ILE A 387 13.18 15.78 4.22
CA ILE A 387 13.70 15.35 5.52
C ILE A 387 13.18 13.95 5.88
N ALA A 388 11.88 13.70 5.70
CA ALA A 388 11.30 12.41 6.03
C ALA A 388 11.90 11.28 5.19
N MET A 389 12.13 11.49 3.90
CA MET A 389 12.76 10.48 3.04
C MET A 389 14.26 10.32 3.33
N GLU A 390 15.00 11.39 3.62
CA GLU A 390 16.42 11.33 3.99
C GLU A 390 16.66 10.31 5.12
N HIS A 391 15.79 10.34 6.13
CA HIS A 391 15.82 9.43 7.27
C HIS A 391 15.37 7.98 6.98
N HIS A 392 15.13 7.63 5.71
CA HIS A 392 14.79 6.28 5.26
C HIS A 392 15.67 5.79 4.10
N LEU A 393 16.55 6.62 3.53
CA LEU A 393 17.45 6.19 2.46
C LEU A 393 18.29 4.97 2.89
N GLY A 394 18.36 3.97 2.01
CA GLY A 394 19.07 2.70 2.25
C GLY A 394 18.29 1.65 3.04
N LEU A 395 17.05 1.93 3.46
CA LEU A 395 16.25 0.95 4.21
C LEU A 395 15.86 -0.25 3.33
N THR A 396 16.39 -1.43 3.69
CA THR A 396 16.16 -2.72 3.00
C THR A 396 14.78 -3.31 3.29
N CYS A 397 14.26 -4.19 2.43
CA CYS A 397 12.97 -4.87 2.63
C CYS A 397 13.15 -6.37 2.77
N ASP A 398 13.40 -6.86 3.98
CA ASP A 398 13.66 -8.28 4.20
C ASP A 398 12.89 -8.77 5.44
N PRO A 399 11.57 -9.02 5.28
CA PRO A 399 10.70 -9.41 6.38
C PRO A 399 10.92 -10.87 6.81
N ILE A 400 10.78 -11.12 8.11
CA ILE A 400 10.90 -12.47 8.68
C ILE A 400 9.81 -13.37 8.10
N GLY A 401 10.21 -14.53 7.56
CA GLY A 401 9.30 -15.51 6.95
C GLY A 401 8.57 -15.00 5.71
N GLY A 402 9.02 -13.90 5.09
CA GLY A 402 8.28 -13.26 4.00
C GLY A 402 6.92 -12.69 4.43
N LEU A 403 6.74 -12.37 5.71
CA LEU A 403 5.48 -11.89 6.26
C LEU A 403 5.50 -10.38 6.48
N VAL A 404 4.40 -9.69 6.16
CA VAL A 404 4.26 -8.25 6.42
C VAL A 404 3.95 -7.98 7.90
N GLN A 405 4.86 -8.41 8.78
CA GLN A 405 4.75 -8.33 10.23
C GLN A 405 6.02 -7.70 10.82
N ILE A 406 7.13 -8.44 10.83
CA ILE A 406 8.40 -7.98 11.40
C ILE A 406 9.41 -7.80 10.26
N PRO A 407 10.05 -6.62 10.12
CA PRO A 407 9.95 -5.39 10.94
C PRO A 407 8.87 -4.40 10.45
N CYS A 408 7.95 -4.82 9.57
CA CYS A 408 7.00 -3.94 8.88
C CYS A 408 6.11 -3.13 9.83
N ILE A 409 5.57 -3.75 10.87
CA ILE A 409 4.65 -3.12 11.83
C ILE A 409 5.36 -1.99 12.59
N GLU A 410 6.55 -2.26 13.14
CA GLU A 410 7.34 -1.24 13.85
C GLU A 410 7.79 -0.12 12.91
N ARG A 411 8.13 -0.45 11.66
CA ARG A 411 8.54 0.55 10.66
C ARG A 411 7.43 1.56 10.36
N ASN A 412 6.16 1.16 10.40
CA ASN A 412 5.06 2.12 10.22
C ASN A 412 4.94 3.08 11.40
N THR A 413 5.13 2.56 12.63
CA THR A 413 5.17 3.41 13.82
C THR A 413 6.32 4.43 13.72
N MET A 414 7.53 3.94 13.43
CA MET A 414 8.71 4.80 13.27
C MET A 414 8.58 5.80 12.12
N GLY A 415 7.97 5.39 11.00
CA GLY A 415 7.67 6.25 9.86
C GLY A 415 6.71 7.38 10.22
N ALA A 416 5.62 7.09 10.95
CA ALA A 416 4.68 8.11 11.41
C ALA A 416 5.34 9.14 12.34
N ILE A 417 6.18 8.70 13.28
CA ILE A 417 6.91 9.60 14.18
C ILE A 417 7.91 10.49 13.43
N LYS A 418 8.66 9.90 12.49
CA LYS A 418 9.57 10.67 11.64
C LYS A 418 8.83 11.67 10.77
N ALA A 419 7.67 11.32 10.23
CA ALA A 419 6.84 12.22 9.43
C ALA A 419 6.36 13.44 10.24
N ILE A 420 5.85 13.22 11.45
CA ILE A 420 5.43 14.31 12.35
C ILE A 420 6.62 15.20 12.72
N THR A 421 7.77 14.59 13.03
CA THR A 421 8.99 15.32 13.38
C THR A 421 9.52 16.13 12.20
N ALA A 422 9.54 15.57 11.00
CA ALA A 422 9.95 16.24 9.78
C ALA A 422 9.06 17.45 9.46
N ALA A 423 7.74 17.32 9.65
CA ALA A 423 6.80 18.43 9.50
C ALA A 423 7.11 19.57 10.49
N GLN A 424 7.36 19.25 11.77
CA GLN A 424 7.72 20.25 12.78
C GLN A 424 9.04 20.96 12.44
N LEU A 425 10.06 20.21 12.01
CA LEU A 425 11.34 20.78 11.59
C LEU A 425 11.18 21.72 10.39
N ALA A 426 10.39 21.33 9.39
CA ALA A 426 10.14 22.16 8.22
C ALA A 426 9.38 23.45 8.55
N LEU A 427 8.36 23.39 9.41
CA LEU A 427 7.59 24.56 9.85
C LEU A 427 8.43 25.59 10.58
N GLN A 428 9.46 25.14 11.31
CA GLN A 428 10.39 26.00 12.06
C GLN A 428 11.60 26.45 11.23
N SER A 429 11.73 25.95 10.00
CA SER A 429 12.89 26.20 9.14
C SER A 429 12.59 27.17 8.01
N ASN A 430 13.62 27.89 7.57
CA ASN A 430 13.55 28.70 6.35
C ASN A 430 13.94 27.85 5.13
N PRO A 431 13.02 27.58 4.18
CA PRO A 431 13.31 26.78 2.99
C PRO A 431 14.31 27.39 2.01
N ASP A 432 14.62 28.69 2.09
CA ASP A 432 15.72 29.30 1.33
C ASP A 432 17.09 28.80 1.74
N LYS A 433 17.21 28.24 2.94
CA LYS A 433 18.48 27.74 3.47
C LYS A 433 18.67 26.24 3.25
N ALA A 434 17.65 25.54 2.74
CA ALA A 434 17.74 24.12 2.42
C ALA A 434 18.87 23.86 1.43
N LYS A 435 19.75 22.90 1.74
CA LYS A 435 20.86 22.49 0.88
C LYS A 435 20.52 21.30 -0.01
N VAL A 436 19.56 20.51 0.43
CA VAL A 436 19.07 19.31 -0.23
C VAL A 436 17.66 19.60 -0.74
N SER A 437 17.36 19.17 -1.97
CA SER A 437 16.03 19.28 -2.57
C SER A 437 15.35 17.92 -2.60
N LEU A 438 14.01 17.91 -2.62
CA LEU A 438 13.25 16.67 -2.76
C LEU A 438 13.64 15.89 -4.03
N ASP A 439 13.84 16.58 -5.16
CA ASP A 439 14.27 15.93 -6.42
C ASP A 439 15.63 15.24 -6.29
N ALA A 440 16.57 15.83 -5.53
CA ALA A 440 17.86 15.20 -5.26
C ALA A 440 17.69 13.94 -4.41
N VAL A 441 16.83 13.97 -3.38
CA VAL A 441 16.54 12.81 -2.53
C VAL A 441 15.81 11.70 -3.30
N VAL A 442 14.86 12.04 -4.18
CA VAL A 442 14.20 11.07 -5.08
C VAL A 442 15.23 10.37 -5.96
N LYS A 443 16.15 11.14 -6.55
CA LYS A 443 17.25 10.60 -7.36
C LYS A 443 18.15 9.68 -6.53
N THR A 444 18.57 10.11 -5.34
CA THR A 444 19.41 9.29 -4.44
C THR A 444 18.71 8.02 -3.99
N MET A 445 17.40 8.05 -3.74
CA MET A 445 16.60 6.86 -3.45
C MET A 445 16.69 5.86 -4.59
N TRP A 446 16.58 6.32 -5.85
CA TRP A 446 16.69 5.47 -7.03
C TRP A 446 18.09 4.88 -7.21
N GLU A 447 19.14 5.70 -7.11
CA GLU A 447 20.53 5.22 -7.20
C GLU A 447 20.82 4.17 -6.11
N THR A 448 20.39 4.45 -4.87
CA THR A 448 20.52 3.50 -3.75
C THR A 448 19.75 2.20 -4.00
N ALA A 449 18.57 2.27 -4.63
CA ALA A 449 17.77 1.10 -5.01
C ALA A 449 18.47 0.23 -6.07
N GLN A 450 19.16 0.87 -7.02
CA GLN A 450 19.94 0.17 -8.05
C GLN A 450 21.18 -0.51 -7.45
N ASP A 451 21.82 0.13 -6.48
CA ASP A 451 23.01 -0.40 -5.78
C ASP A 451 22.65 -1.46 -4.73
N MET A 452 21.39 -1.50 -4.28
CA MET A 452 20.94 -2.47 -3.28
C MET A 452 20.99 -3.89 -3.82
N ASN A 453 21.74 -4.77 -3.13
CA ASN A 453 21.79 -6.19 -3.48
C ASN A 453 20.39 -6.81 -3.46
N ALA A 454 20.07 -7.62 -4.48
CA ALA A 454 18.76 -8.27 -4.63
C ALA A 454 18.30 -9.04 -3.38
N LYS A 455 19.22 -9.67 -2.63
CA LYS A 455 18.89 -10.43 -1.41
C LYS A 455 18.42 -9.56 -0.23
N TYR A 456 18.60 -8.24 -0.31
CA TYR A 456 18.13 -7.28 0.70
C TYR A 456 16.88 -6.50 0.23
N LYS A 457 16.33 -6.89 -0.93
CA LYS A 457 15.00 -6.48 -1.39
C LYS A 457 13.99 -7.55 -0.95
N GLU A 458 12.77 -7.47 -1.46
CA GLU A 458 11.60 -8.30 -1.09
C GLU A 458 11.74 -9.80 -1.49
N THR A 459 12.83 -10.49 -1.14
CA THR A 459 13.04 -11.91 -1.46
C THR A 459 13.12 -12.82 -0.24
N ALA A 460 13.27 -12.27 0.96
CA ALA A 460 13.50 -13.00 2.21
C ALA A 460 14.78 -13.86 2.22
N ASP A 461 15.75 -13.56 1.33
CA ASP A 461 17.00 -14.32 1.18
C ASP A 461 18.17 -13.70 1.97
N GLY A 462 17.94 -12.65 2.77
CA GLY A 462 18.99 -11.89 3.43
C GLY A 462 18.62 -11.37 4.81
N GLY A 463 19.17 -10.20 5.15
CA GLY A 463 18.78 -9.34 6.28
C GLY A 463 18.31 -10.02 7.56
N LEU A 464 17.15 -9.61 8.08
CA LEU A 464 16.56 -10.18 9.29
C LEU A 464 16.01 -11.59 9.02
N ALA A 465 15.55 -11.86 7.80
CA ALA A 465 14.88 -13.11 7.45
C ALA A 465 15.77 -14.34 7.64
N VAL A 466 17.07 -14.23 7.35
CA VAL A 466 18.02 -15.36 7.51
C VAL A 466 18.67 -15.42 8.89
N ASN A 467 18.59 -14.34 9.68
CA ASN A 467 19.28 -14.22 10.96
C ASN A 467 18.39 -14.48 12.18
N ILE A 468 17.06 -14.41 12.02
CA ILE A 468 16.11 -14.72 13.08
C ILE A 468 15.42 -16.04 12.75
N PRO A 469 15.63 -17.10 13.56
CA PRO A 469 15.02 -18.39 13.30
C PRO A 469 13.49 -18.31 13.48
N LEU A 470 12.75 -18.94 12.57
CA LEU A 470 11.27 -19.02 12.60
C LEU A 470 10.75 -19.87 13.77
N SER A 471 11.60 -20.74 14.30
CA SER A 471 11.39 -21.46 15.55
C SER A 471 12.49 -21.07 16.53
N LEU A 472 12.12 -20.47 17.66
CA LEU A 472 12.98 -20.59 18.84
C LEU A 472 13.03 -22.09 19.17
N PRO A 473 14.21 -22.72 19.28
CA PRO A 473 14.28 -24.09 19.78
C PRO A 473 13.64 -24.12 21.17
N GLU A 474 12.53 -24.83 21.31
CA GLU A 474 12.02 -25.21 22.63
C GLU A 474 12.89 -26.38 23.17
N CYS A 475 14.16 -26.07 23.45
CA CYS A 475 14.99 -26.72 24.46
C CYS A 475 16.30 -25.95 24.68
#